data_AF-A0A0S3U877-F1
#
_entry.id   AF-A0A0S3U877-F1
#
_cell.length_a   1.000
_cell.length_b   1.000
_cell.length_c   1.000
_cell.angle_alpha   90.00
_cell.angle_beta   90.00
_cell.angle_gamma   90.00
#
_symmetry.space_group_name_H-M   'P 1'
#
loop_
_entity.id
_entity.type
_entity.pdbx_description
1 polymer ?
#
loop_
_entity_poly.entity_id
_entity_poly.type
_entity_poly.pdbx_seq_one_letter_code
_entity_poly.pdbx_strand_id
1 'polypeptide(L)'
;MLAIEMPRKDTKLRLDERILSALREKAEESGMSFNALCETILFSYAKSVGKLPPDAEPLPEARGGARPNAGKRKKSENDDRAPSDDEEN
;
A
#
# COMPACT_ATOMS: atom_id res chain seq x y z
N MET A 1 -25.25 -5.22 -10.79
CA MET A 1 -24.41 -5.98 -9.83
C MET A 1 -24.02 -5.05 -8.71
N LEU A 2 -24.41 -5.34 -7.46
CA LEU A 2 -23.87 -4.64 -6.30
C LEU A 2 -22.42 -5.10 -6.15
N ALA A 3 -21.46 -4.24 -6.46
CA ALA A 3 -20.07 -4.49 -6.12
C ALA A 3 -19.97 -4.48 -4.59
N ILE A 4 -19.74 -5.64 -3.99
CA ILE A 4 -19.44 -5.71 -2.56
C ILE A 4 -18.08 -5.02 -2.39
N GLU A 5 -18.08 -3.81 -1.88
CA GLU A 5 -16.85 -3.11 -1.55
C GLU A 5 -16.10 -3.90 -0.46
N MET A 6 -14.86 -4.29 -0.76
CA MET A 6 -13.95 -4.95 0.17
C MET A 6 -12.77 -4.02 0.47
N PRO A 7 -12.97 -2.91 1.20
CA PRO A 7 -11.91 -1.94 1.43
C PRO A 7 -10.85 -2.50 2.39
N ARG A 8 -9.57 -2.31 2.04
CA ARG A 8 -8.47 -2.50 3.01
C ARG A 8 -8.51 -1.37 4.04
N LYS A 9 -8.41 -1.72 5.32
CA LYS A 9 -8.34 -0.75 6.43
C LYS A 9 -7.01 -0.90 7.17
N ASP A 10 -6.30 0.22 7.31
CA ASP A 10 -5.04 0.24 8.05
C ASP A 10 -5.28 -0.07 9.53
N THR A 11 -4.50 -1.02 10.05
CA THR A 11 -4.57 -1.47 11.44
C THR A 11 -3.16 -1.49 12.04
N LYS A 12 -2.99 -0.90 13.23
CA LYS A 12 -1.72 -0.93 13.97
C LYS A 12 -1.71 -2.12 14.91
N LEU A 13 -0.71 -2.99 14.78
CA LEU A 13 -0.47 -4.12 15.68
C LEU A 13 0.91 -4.00 16.31
N ARG A 14 1.05 -4.48 17.55
CA ARG A 14 2.34 -4.66 18.22
C ARG A 14 2.67 -6.14 18.21
N LEU A 15 3.78 -6.50 17.58
CA LEU A 15 4.24 -7.88 17.46
C LEU A 15 5.63 -8.02 18.09
N ASP A 16 5.95 -9.24 18.51
CA ASP A 16 7.30 -9.61 18.94
C ASP A 16 8.30 -9.37 17.80
N GLU A 17 9.46 -8.80 18.13
CA GLU A 17 10.49 -8.44 17.15
C GLU A 17 11.02 -9.66 16.38
N ARG A 18 11.13 -10.83 17.03
CA ARG A 18 11.60 -12.06 16.38
C ARG A 18 10.63 -12.50 15.29
N ILE A 19 9.32 -12.34 15.54
CA ILE A 19 8.28 -12.65 14.56
C ILE A 19 8.35 -11.67 13.40
N LEU A 20 8.54 -10.37 13.68
CA LEU A 20 8.69 -9.37 12.62
C LEU A 20 9.87 -9.68 11.71
N SER A 21 11.03 -10.02 12.27
CA SER A 21 12.23 -10.37 11.49
C SER A 21 12.01 -11.62 10.64
N ALA A 22 11.48 -12.70 11.23
CA ALA A 22 11.22 -13.94 10.50
C ALA A 22 10.20 -13.78 9.36
N LEU A 23 9.14 -13.00 9.59
CA LEU A 23 8.14 -12.72 8.54
C LEU A 23 8.69 -11.82 7.44
N ARG A 24 9.61 -10.90 7.73
CA ARG A 24 10.28 -10.08 6.71
C ARG A 24 11.18 -10.92 5.81
N GLU A 25 12.04 -11.74 6.42
CA GLU A 25 12.90 -12.68 5.68
C GLU A 25 12.07 -13.60 4.79
N LYS A 26 10.98 -14.16 5.32
CA LYS A 26 10.07 -15.02 4.55
C LYS A 26 9.41 -14.29 3.38
N ALA A 27 9.04 -13.03 3.56
CA ALA A 27 8.44 -12.23 2.50
C ALA A 27 9.43 -11.98 1.36
N GLU A 28 10.68 -11.69 1.70
CA GLU A 28 11.78 -11.51 0.74
C GLU A 28 12.06 -12.79 -0.05
N GLU A 29 12.21 -13.93 0.64
CA GLU A 29 12.37 -15.25 0.00
C GLU A 29 11.25 -15.57 -1.00
N SER A 30 10.02 -15.16 -0.66
CA SER A 30 8.82 -15.46 -1.44
C SER A 30 8.53 -14.43 -2.53
N GLY A 31 9.32 -13.36 -2.65
CA GLY A 31 9.08 -12.26 -3.59
C GLY A 31 7.78 -11.48 -3.35
N MET A 32 7.29 -11.52 -2.11
CA MET A 32 6.04 -10.88 -1.67
C MET A 32 6.35 -9.65 -0.81
N SER A 33 5.41 -8.70 -0.78
CA SER A 33 5.48 -7.66 0.24
C SER A 33 5.20 -8.24 1.62
N PHE A 34 5.81 -7.68 2.67
CA PHE A 34 5.52 -8.07 4.06
C PHE A 34 4.02 -8.05 4.37
N ASN A 35 3.31 -7.04 3.87
CA ASN A 35 1.87 -6.91 4.06
C ASN A 35 1.10 -8.03 3.36
N ALA A 36 1.45 -8.39 2.13
CA ALA A 36 0.78 -9.46 1.40
C ALA A 36 1.02 -10.84 2.00
N LEU A 37 2.24 -11.09 2.50
CA LEU A 37 2.51 -12.31 3.26
C LEU A 37 1.62 -12.37 4.51
N CYS A 38 1.57 -11.29 5.29
CA CYS A 38 0.73 -11.22 6.48
C CYS A 38 -0.76 -11.43 6.14
N GLU A 39 -1.25 -10.76 5.10
CA GLU A 39 -2.64 -10.89 4.64
C GLU A 39 -2.93 -12.34 4.23
N THR A 40 -2.03 -12.99 3.50
CA THR A 40 -2.17 -14.40 3.09
C THR A 40 -2.26 -15.35 4.29
N ILE A 41 -1.37 -15.19 5.28
CA ILE A 41 -1.36 -16.02 6.50
C ILE A 41 -2.65 -15.80 7.30
N LEU A 42 -3.00 -14.54 7.55
CA LEU A 42 -4.18 -14.18 8.33
C LEU A 42 -5.48 -14.61 7.64
N PHE A 43 -5.56 -14.48 6.32
CA PHE A 43 -6.72 -14.92 5.54
C PHE A 43 -6.87 -16.44 5.60
N SER A 44 -5.77 -17.17 5.38
CA SER A 44 -5.74 -18.64 5.44
C SER A 44 -6.14 -19.14 6.83
N TYR A 45 -5.64 -18.49 7.89
CA TYR A 45 -6.02 -18.80 9.26
C TYR A 45 -7.50 -18.49 9.52
N ALA A 46 -7.99 -17.31 9.16
CA ALA A 46 -9.39 -16.93 9.36
C ALA A 46 -10.35 -17.86 8.60
N LYS A 47 -9.96 -18.34 7.42
CA LYS A 47 -10.69 -19.35 6.65
C LYS A 47 -10.69 -20.71 7.34
N SER A 48 -9.53 -21.17 7.84
CA SER A 48 -9.43 -22.47 8.51
C SER A 48 -10.21 -22.54 9.83
N VAL A 49 -10.36 -21.41 10.53
CA VAL A 49 -11.19 -21.32 11.74
C VAL A 49 -12.66 -20.95 11.48
N GLY A 50 -13.09 -20.94 10.21
CA GLY A 50 -14.49 -20.68 9.82
C GLY A 50 -14.96 -19.23 10.05
N LYS A 51 -14.03 -18.27 10.15
CA LYS A 51 -14.34 -16.83 10.28
C LYS A 51 -14.43 -16.13 8.93
N LEU A 52 -13.94 -16.75 7.87
CA LEU A 52 -14.18 -16.37 6.48
C LEU A 52 -14.92 -17.50 5.73
N PRO A 53 -15.77 -17.16 4.75
CA PRO A 53 -16.40 -18.16 3.89
C PRO A 53 -15.38 -19.08 3.18
N PRO A 54 -15.74 -20.35 2.91
CA PRO A 54 -14.85 -21.30 2.25
C PRO A 54 -14.56 -20.95 0.78
N ASP A 55 -15.40 -20.13 0.16
CA ASP A 55 -15.26 -19.58 -1.19
C ASP A 55 -14.65 -18.18 -1.20
N ALA A 56 -14.34 -17.60 -0.02
CA ALA A 56 -13.68 -16.31 0.05
C ALA A 56 -12.26 -16.40 -0.54
N GLU A 57 -11.92 -15.41 -1.36
CA GLU A 57 -10.61 -15.21 -1.97
C GLU A 57 -9.93 -13.95 -1.41
N PRO A 58 -8.59 -13.94 -1.24
CA PRO A 58 -7.86 -12.76 -0.85
C PRO A 58 -7.99 -11.64 -1.88
N LEU A 59 -7.87 -10.39 -1.43
CA LEU A 59 -7.81 -9.26 -2.35
C LEU A 59 -6.53 -9.32 -3.20
N PRO A 60 -6.60 -9.08 -4.52
CA PRO A 60 -5.41 -9.08 -5.36
C PRO A 60 -4.41 -8.02 -4.87
N GLU A 61 -3.12 -8.32 -4.99
CA GLU A 61 -2.08 -7.34 -4.68
C GLU A 61 -2.29 -6.11 -5.59
N ALA A 62 -2.53 -4.94 -4.99
CA ALA A 62 -2.57 -3.69 -5.73
C ALA A 62 -1.14 -3.23 -6.03
N ARG A 63 -0.41 -3.98 -6.87
CA ARG A 63 0.87 -3.50 -7.40
C ARG A 63 0.60 -2.37 -8.39
N GLY A 64 1.06 -1.16 -8.08
CA GLY A 64 1.10 -0.06 -9.04
C GLY A 64 -0.25 0.55 -9.46
N GLY A 65 -1.29 0.42 -8.65
CA GLY A 65 -2.56 1.12 -8.92
C GLY A 65 -2.35 2.64 -8.83
N ALA A 66 -2.53 3.34 -9.95
CA ALA A 66 -2.55 4.79 -10.00
C ALA A 66 -3.55 5.31 -8.95
N ARG A 67 -3.04 5.83 -7.84
CA ARG A 67 -3.90 6.59 -6.92
C ARG A 67 -4.40 7.79 -7.73
N PRO A 68 -5.69 8.16 -7.67
CA PRO A 68 -6.08 9.47 -8.17
C PRO A 68 -5.19 10.52 -7.48
N ASN A 69 -4.47 11.32 -8.27
CA ASN A 69 -3.41 12.26 -7.86
C ASN A 69 -2.01 11.69 -7.54
N ALA A 70 -1.65 10.47 -7.98
CA ALA A 70 -0.29 9.91 -7.80
C ALA A 70 0.82 10.53 -8.68
N GLY A 71 0.55 11.61 -9.42
CA GLY A 71 1.56 12.35 -10.17
C GLY A 71 1.99 13.62 -9.42
N LYS A 72 3.30 13.88 -9.31
CA LYS A 72 3.77 15.25 -9.04
C LYS A 72 3.09 16.16 -10.07
N ARG A 73 2.40 17.23 -9.62
CA ARG A 73 1.94 18.28 -10.53
C ARG A 73 3.15 18.72 -11.35
N LYS A 74 3.12 18.56 -12.67
CA LYS A 74 4.15 19.14 -13.55
C LYS A 74 4.18 20.63 -13.22
N LYS A 75 5.34 21.16 -12.82
CA LYS A 75 5.54 22.60 -12.71
C LYS A 75 5.26 23.15 -14.11
N SER A 76 4.18 23.90 -14.26
CA SER A 76 3.85 24.58 -15.51
C SER A 76 4.97 25.56 -15.83
N GLU A 77 5.44 25.53 -17.07
CA GLU A 77 6.59 26.27 -17.59
C GLU A 77 6.37 27.79 -17.74
N ASN A 78 5.35 28.34 -17.07
CA ASN A 78 5.01 29.78 -17.08
C ASN A 78 5.20 30.41 -15.69
N ASP A 79 6.36 30.18 -15.07
CA ASP A 79 6.82 31.06 -13.98
C ASP A 79 7.67 32.15 -14.64
N ASP A 80 6.96 33.04 -15.35
CA ASP A 80 7.51 34.18 -16.06
C ASP A 80 8.11 35.20 -15.07
N ARG A 81 9.40 35.48 -15.27
CA ARG A 81 10.14 36.73 -14.95
C ARG A 81 9.57 37.63 -13.84
N ALA A 82 10.29 37.69 -12.72
CA ALA A 82 10.48 38.98 -12.06
C ALA A 82 11.64 39.72 -12.77
N PRO A 83 11.45 40.93 -13.31
CA PRO A 83 12.57 41.77 -13.75
C PRO A 83 13.36 42.22 -12.52
N SER A 84 14.69 42.07 -12.58
CA SER A 84 15.60 42.72 -11.64
C SER A 84 15.76 44.18 -12.06
N ASP A 85 14.93 45.05 -11.49
CA ASP A 85 15.19 46.49 -11.49
C ASP A 85 15.89 46.83 -10.18
N ASP A 86 17.18 47.14 -10.25
CA ASP A 86 17.86 48.02 -9.29
C ASP A 86 19.02 48.70 -10.04
N GLU A 87 18.68 49.83 -10.67
CA GLU A 87 19.62 50.88 -11.06
C GLU A 87 20.03 51.71 -9.82
N GLU A 88 21.31 52.12 -9.82
CA GLU A 88 21.91 53.29 -9.17
C GLU A 88 21.70 53.56 -7.66
N ASN A 89 22.79 53.45 -6.89
CA ASN A 89 23.67 54.60 -6.59
C ASN A 89 25.03 54.15 -6.01
#